data_AF-A0A7J9Y892-F1
#
_entry.id   AF-A0A7J9Y892-F1
#
_cell.length_a   1.000
_cell.length_b   1.000
_cell.length_c   1.000
_cell.angle_alpha   90.00
_cell.angle_beta   90.00
_cell.angle_gamma   90.00
#
_symmetry.space_group_name_H-M   'P 1'
#
loop_
_entity.id
_entity.type
_entity.pdbx_description
1 polymer ?
#
loop_
_entity_poly.entity_id
_entity_poly.type
_entity_poly.pdbx_seq_one_letter_code
_entity_poly.pdbx_strand_id
1 'polypeptide(L)'
;MADLPLASPDLIRFGEWLPVEWRRRKRLFRVRLARLGLSDEVVNPQLQENLSGMMGRGLRRHGFPKLRKMFTESLILADLGYVDAEQLRAACDKADAVAEPEIDRRLFPVISLEVALRAVMGHA
;
A
#
# COMPACT_ATOMS: atom_id res chain seq x y z
N MET A 1 17.59 -0.36 -19.41
CA MET A 1 16.59 -0.67 -18.35
C MET A 1 15.50 -1.50 -19.00
N ALA A 2 15.19 -2.67 -18.47
CA ALA A 2 14.08 -3.47 -18.99
C ALA A 2 12.78 -2.69 -18.75
N ASP A 3 12.08 -2.34 -19.83
CA ASP A 3 10.72 -1.81 -19.74
C ASP A 3 9.87 -2.85 -19.03
N LEU A 4 9.31 -2.50 -17.88
CA LEU A 4 8.32 -3.32 -17.19
C LEU A 4 7.00 -3.13 -17.95
N PRO A 5 6.59 -4.07 -18.83
CA PRO A 5 5.50 -3.82 -19.79
C PRO A 5 4.14 -3.62 -19.10
N LEU A 6 4.03 -4.01 -17.82
CA LEU A 6 2.83 -3.88 -17.01
C LEU A 6 2.95 -2.82 -15.90
N ALA A 7 4.11 -2.17 -15.78
CA ALA A 7 4.37 -1.15 -14.75
C ALA A 7 5.06 0.09 -15.33
N SER A 8 4.90 0.34 -16.64
CA SER A 8 5.39 1.59 -17.23
C SER A 8 4.62 2.79 -16.66
N PRO A 9 5.28 3.95 -16.47
CA PRO A 9 4.62 5.15 -15.97
C PRO A 9 3.37 5.55 -16.79
N ASP A 10 3.43 5.40 -18.11
CA ASP A 10 2.31 5.71 -19.01
C ASP A 10 1.12 4.79 -18.78
N LEU A 11 1.36 3.49 -18.58
CA LEU A 11 0.30 2.53 -18.29
C LEU A 11 -0.32 2.76 -16.90
N ILE A 12 0.49 3.16 -15.92
CA ILE A 12 0.00 3.55 -14.58
C ILE A 12 -0.92 4.77 -14.71
N ARG A 13 -0.47 5.85 -15.35
CA ARG A 13 -1.27 7.08 -15.53
C ARG A 13 -2.56 6.82 -16.31
N PHE A 14 -2.47 6.03 -17.38
CA PHE A 14 -3.65 5.60 -18.11
C PHE A 14 -4.64 4.87 -17.19
N GLY A 15 -4.14 3.95 -16.36
CA GLY A 15 -4.94 3.25 -15.36
C GLY A 15 -5.61 4.18 -14.35
N GLU A 16 -4.92 5.23 -13.90
CA GLU A 16 -5.45 6.23 -12.96
C GLU A 16 -6.59 7.07 -13.55
N TRP A 17 -6.55 7.35 -14.86
CA TRP A 17 -7.59 8.09 -15.58
C TRP A 17 -8.85 7.27 -15.86
N LEU A 18 -8.80 5.94 -15.70
CA LEU A 18 -9.96 5.10 -15.94
C LEU A 18 -11.05 5.33 -14.89
N PRO A 19 -12.34 5.26 -15.30
CA PRO A 19 -13.44 5.24 -14.35
C PRO A 19 -13.30 4.10 -13.32
N VAL A 20 -13.84 4.28 -12.11
CA VAL A 20 -13.63 3.38 -10.95
C VAL A 20 -13.95 1.92 -11.27
N GLU A 21 -15.00 1.71 -12.03
CA GLU A 21 -15.61 0.48 -12.53
C GLU A 21 -14.72 -0.26 -13.53
N TRP A 22 -13.82 0.46 -14.20
CA TRP A 22 -12.75 -0.11 -15.02
C TRP A 22 -11.49 -0.42 -14.20
N ARG A 23 -11.22 0.35 -13.14
CA ARG A 23 -10.10 0.10 -12.21
C ARG A 23 -10.38 -1.07 -11.26
N ARG A 24 -11.62 -1.22 -10.81
CA ARG A 24 -12.06 -2.28 -9.90
C ARG A 24 -11.72 -3.65 -10.47
N ARG A 25 -11.17 -4.52 -9.60
CA ARG A 25 -10.74 -5.89 -9.95
C ARG A 25 -9.82 -5.99 -11.17
N LYS A 26 -9.13 -4.91 -11.55
CA LYS A 26 -8.29 -4.86 -12.77
C LYS A 26 -9.09 -5.24 -14.03
N ARG A 27 -10.34 -4.75 -14.17
CA ARG A 27 -11.27 -5.15 -15.23
C ARG A 27 -10.68 -5.06 -16.64
N LEU A 28 -9.98 -3.97 -16.95
CA LEU A 28 -9.34 -3.81 -18.26
C LEU A 28 -8.37 -4.96 -18.58
N PHE A 29 -7.53 -5.36 -17.63
CA PHE A 29 -6.59 -6.47 -17.81
C PHE A 29 -7.34 -7.78 -18.03
N ARG A 30 -8.44 -8.03 -17.30
CA ARG A 30 -9.26 -9.23 -17.50
C ARG A 30 -9.87 -9.30 -18.90
N VAL A 31 -10.41 -8.18 -19.40
CA VAL A 31 -10.92 -8.09 -20.78
C VAL A 31 -9.81 -8.37 -21.79
N ARG A 32 -8.60 -7.83 -21.56
CA ARG A 32 -7.44 -8.10 -22.43
C ARG A 32 -7.04 -9.58 -22.42
N LEU A 33 -6.95 -10.21 -21.25
CA LEU A 33 -6.62 -11.64 -21.11
C LEU A 33 -7.67 -12.53 -21.79
N ALA A 34 -8.96 -12.21 -21.64
CA ALA A 34 -10.05 -12.93 -22.31
C ALA A 34 -9.97 -12.81 -23.84
N ARG A 35 -9.67 -11.62 -24.36
CA ARG A 35 -9.48 -11.40 -25.81
C ARG A 35 -8.27 -12.14 -26.39
N LEU A 36 -7.30 -12.50 -25.55
CA LEU A 36 -6.16 -13.35 -25.93
C LEU A 36 -6.52 -14.84 -25.91
N GLY A 37 -7.77 -15.22 -25.60
CA GLY A 37 -8.22 -16.60 -25.59
C GLY A 37 -7.81 -17.39 -24.34
N LEU A 38 -7.37 -16.70 -23.27
CA LEU A 38 -7.05 -17.36 -22.01
C LEU A 38 -8.32 -17.88 -21.33
N SER A 39 -8.19 -19.00 -20.61
CA SER A 39 -9.31 -19.65 -19.92
C SER A 39 -9.89 -18.76 -18.82
N ASP A 40 -11.16 -19.03 -18.47
CA ASP A 40 -11.82 -18.30 -17.38
C ASP A 40 -11.10 -18.50 -16.03
N GLU A 41 -10.45 -19.64 -15.81
CA GLU A 41 -9.63 -19.86 -14.61
C GLU A 41 -8.44 -18.88 -14.50
N VAL A 42 -7.89 -18.45 -15.63
CA VAL A 42 -6.80 -17.47 -15.69
C VAL A 42 -7.34 -16.04 -15.63
N VAL A 43 -8.42 -15.76 -16.34
CA VAL A 43 -9.04 -14.41 -16.38
C VAL A 43 -9.73 -14.09 -15.05
N ASN A 44 -10.36 -15.10 -14.44
CA ASN A 44 -11.21 -15.04 -13.25
C ASN A 44 -10.86 -16.15 -12.24
N PRO A 45 -9.64 -16.13 -11.68
CA PRO A 45 -9.24 -17.14 -10.70
C PRO A 45 -10.17 -17.12 -9.49
N GLN A 46 -10.62 -18.30 -9.08
CA GLN A 46 -11.44 -18.48 -7.88
C GLN A 46 -10.66 -18.12 -6.62
N LEU A 47 -9.39 -18.55 -6.54
CA LEU A 47 -8.46 -18.15 -5.50
C LEU A 47 -7.58 -17.01 -6.00
N GLN A 48 -7.82 -15.82 -5.47
CA GLN A 48 -6.97 -14.67 -5.73
C GLN A 48 -5.83 -14.64 -4.72
N GLU A 49 -4.61 -14.45 -5.21
CA GLU A 49 -3.48 -14.17 -4.33
C GLU A 49 -3.81 -12.92 -3.49
N ASN A 50 -3.78 -13.10 -2.17
CA ASN A 50 -4.13 -12.07 -1.22
C ASN A 50 -2.99 -11.89 -0.20
N LEU A 51 -2.12 -10.92 -0.47
CA LEU A 51 -0.98 -10.58 0.40
C LEU A 51 -1.37 -9.71 1.60
N SER A 52 -2.65 -9.42 1.79
CA SER A 52 -3.12 -8.48 2.82
C SER A 52 -2.78 -8.93 4.24
N GLY A 53 -2.95 -10.21 4.53
CA GLY A 53 -2.54 -10.77 5.84
C GLY A 53 -1.03 -10.69 6.03
N MET A 54 -0.24 -10.95 4.98
CA MET A 54 1.21 -10.83 5.03
C MET A 54 1.65 -9.38 5.31
N MET A 55 1.05 -8.41 4.64
CA MET A 55 1.30 -6.99 4.91
C MET A 55 0.89 -6.59 6.33
N GLY A 56 -0.25 -7.09 6.81
CA GLY A 56 -0.71 -6.86 8.18
C GLY A 56 0.30 -7.37 9.22
N ARG A 57 0.80 -8.60 9.04
CA ARG A 57 1.88 -9.17 9.88
C ARG A 57 3.13 -8.32 9.84
N GLY A 58 3.54 -7.86 8.66
CA GLY A 58 4.71 -7.01 8.48
C GLY A 58 4.56 -5.67 9.23
N LEU A 59 3.40 -5.03 9.11
CA LEU A 59 3.08 -3.81 9.84
C LEU A 59 3.11 -4.00 11.35
N ARG A 60 2.47 -5.06 11.89
CA ARG A 60 2.52 -5.34 13.33
C ARG A 60 3.92 -5.62 13.84
N ARG A 61 4.64 -6.50 13.14
CA ARG A 61 5.94 -6.98 13.61
C ARG A 61 7.03 -5.92 13.49
N HIS A 62 6.98 -5.08 12.46
CA HIS A 62 8.07 -4.16 12.12
C HIS A 62 7.63 -2.70 11.99
N GLY A 63 6.49 -2.44 11.36
CA GLY A 63 6.00 -1.09 11.08
C GLY A 63 5.63 -0.31 12.34
N PHE A 64 4.69 -0.82 13.13
CA PHE A 64 4.18 -0.14 14.33
C PHE A 64 5.25 0.04 15.41
N PRO A 65 6.11 -0.95 15.72
CA PRO A 65 7.22 -0.72 16.65
C PRO A 65 8.17 0.39 16.18
N LYS A 66 8.46 0.47 14.88
CA LYS A 66 9.31 1.53 14.33
C LYS A 66 8.63 2.90 14.43
N LEU A 67 7.34 2.98 14.12
CA LEU A 67 6.58 4.21 14.23
C LEU A 67 6.42 4.68 15.68
N ARG A 68 6.24 3.74 16.64
CA ARG A 68 6.22 4.05 18.08
C ARG A 68 7.53 4.70 18.56
N LYS A 69 8.68 4.27 18.05
CA LYS A 69 9.97 4.94 18.30
C LYS A 69 10.04 6.32 17.67
N MET A 70 9.52 6.48 16.45
CA MET A 70 9.52 7.79 15.79
C MET A 70 8.63 8.81 16.50
N PHE A 71 7.51 8.38 17.09
CA PHE A 71 6.67 9.26 17.91
C PHE A 71 7.41 9.88 19.11
N THR A 72 8.51 9.26 19.61
CA THR A 72 9.32 9.84 20.69
C THR A 72 10.34 10.87 20.20
N GLU A 73 10.65 10.89 18.90
CA GLU A 73 11.71 11.70 18.29
C GLU A 73 11.19 12.84 17.40
N SER A 74 9.88 13.09 17.41
CA SER A 74 9.08 13.83 16.41
C SER A 74 8.97 13.12 15.05
N LEU A 75 7.86 13.33 14.33
CA LEU A 75 7.65 12.80 12.98
C LEU A 75 7.91 13.91 11.98
N ILE A 76 8.79 13.67 11.00
CA ILE A 76 9.10 14.65 9.96
C ILE A 76 7.82 15.02 9.19
N LEU A 77 6.98 14.04 8.89
CA LEU A 77 5.71 14.29 8.21
C LEU A 77 4.72 15.11 9.06
N ALA A 78 4.80 15.03 10.39
CA ALA A 78 3.98 15.86 11.27
C ALA A 78 4.55 17.28 11.41
N ASP A 79 5.87 17.40 11.53
CA ASP A 79 6.56 18.69 11.60
C ASP A 79 6.33 19.52 10.33
N LEU A 80 6.20 18.87 9.17
CA LEU A 80 5.85 19.49 7.89
C LEU A 80 4.34 19.67 7.66
N GLY A 81 3.48 19.24 8.60
CA GLY A 81 2.03 19.39 8.51
C GLY A 81 1.33 18.46 7.51
N TYR A 82 2.00 17.43 7.00
CA TYR A 82 1.40 16.45 6.09
C TYR A 82 0.57 15.38 6.81
N VAL A 83 0.87 15.14 8.09
CA VAL A 83 0.20 14.13 8.91
C VAL A 83 -0.08 14.68 10.30
N ASP A 84 -1.27 14.40 10.84
CA ASP A 84 -1.58 14.63 12.25
C ASP A 84 -1.01 13.48 13.09
N ALA A 85 -0.04 13.80 13.96
CA ALA A 85 0.67 12.81 14.77
C ALA A 85 -0.25 12.08 15.77
N GLU A 86 -1.22 12.77 16.37
CA GLU A 86 -2.13 12.18 17.35
C GLU A 86 -3.15 11.27 16.66
N GLN A 87 -3.71 11.70 15.52
CA GLN A 87 -4.58 10.85 14.72
C GLN A 87 -3.85 9.61 14.20
N LEU A 88 -2.58 9.76 13.79
CA LEU A 88 -1.78 8.61 13.37
C LEU A 88 -1.52 7.64 14.53
N ARG A 89 -1.21 8.15 15.73
CA ARG A 89 -1.01 7.32 16.92
C ARG A 89 -2.28 6.54 17.26
N ALA A 90 -3.42 7.22 17.29
CA ALA A 90 -4.72 6.58 17.52
C ALA A 90 -5.05 5.51 16.46
N ALA A 91 -4.73 5.78 15.18
CA ALA A 91 -4.92 4.82 14.10
C ALA A 91 -4.03 3.57 14.27
N CYS A 92 -2.80 3.73 14.76
CA CYS A 92 -1.91 2.62 15.06
C CYS A 92 -2.37 1.79 16.26
N ASP A 93 -2.78 2.45 17.35
CA ASP A 93 -3.31 1.73 18.51
C ASP A 93 -4.60 0.96 18.16
N LYS A 94 -5.46 1.54 17.33
CA LYS A 94 -6.61 0.84 16.78
C LYS A 94 -6.19 -0.36 15.92
N ALA A 95 -5.19 -0.22 15.06
CA ALA A 95 -4.72 -1.30 14.20
C ALA A 95 -4.09 -2.48 14.97
N ASP A 96 -3.49 -2.21 16.13
CA ASP A 96 -2.98 -3.26 17.04
C ASP A 96 -4.12 -4.06 17.69
N ALA A 97 -5.26 -3.43 17.97
CA ALA A 97 -6.39 -4.06 18.66
C ALA A 97 -7.27 -4.98 17.79
N VAL A 98 -7.17 -4.88 16.46
CA VAL A 98 -8.07 -5.59 15.52
C VAL A 98 -7.46 -6.94 15.09
N ALA A 99 -8.21 -7.89 14.55
CA ALA A 99 -7.63 -9.09 13.91
C ALA A 99 -7.12 -8.81 12.48
N GLU A 100 -6.22 -9.63 11.94
CA GLU A 100 -5.96 -9.61 10.48
C GLU A 100 -7.21 -10.07 9.72
N PRO A 101 -7.51 -9.54 8.51
CA PRO A 101 -6.75 -8.63 7.65
C PRO A 101 -7.24 -7.16 7.71
N GLU A 102 -7.87 -6.75 8.81
CA GLU A 102 -8.59 -5.47 8.93
C GLU A 102 -7.69 -4.25 9.21
N ILE A 103 -6.37 -4.44 9.17
CA ILE A 103 -5.42 -3.33 9.33
C ILE A 103 -5.54 -2.38 8.13
N ASP A 104 -5.74 -1.09 8.43
CA ASP A 104 -5.78 -0.04 7.42
C ASP A 104 -4.42 0.10 6.72
N ARG A 105 -4.38 -0.25 5.43
CA ARG A 105 -3.16 -0.23 4.62
C ARG A 105 -2.64 1.17 4.35
N ARG A 106 -3.44 2.22 4.59
CA ARG A 106 -2.99 3.61 4.45
C ARG A 106 -1.90 3.96 5.48
N LEU A 107 -1.77 3.19 6.55
CA LEU A 107 -0.66 3.31 7.50
C LEU A 107 0.70 2.96 6.88
N PHE A 108 0.74 2.04 5.91
CA PHE A 108 2.01 1.62 5.30
C PHE A 108 2.70 2.74 4.51
N PRO A 109 2.04 3.46 3.58
CA PRO A 109 2.64 4.59 2.89
C PRO A 109 3.22 5.65 3.82
N VAL A 110 2.52 5.97 4.92
CA VAL A 110 2.98 6.96 5.90
C VAL A 110 4.29 6.51 6.56
N ILE A 111 4.33 5.26 7.07
CA ILE A 111 5.53 4.69 7.68
C ILE A 111 6.67 4.60 6.66
N SER A 112 6.39 4.13 5.45
CA SER A 112 7.40 3.97 4.40
C SER A 112 8.02 5.32 4.00
N LEU A 113 7.19 6.37 3.88
CA LEU A 113 7.66 7.71 3.53
C LEU A 113 8.49 8.32 4.66
N GLU A 114 8.04 8.21 5.91
CA GLU A 114 8.79 8.68 7.08
C GLU A 114 10.17 8.02 7.16
N VAL A 115 10.25 6.70 6.94
CA VAL A 115 11.52 5.96 6.89
C VAL A 115 12.43 6.47 5.77
N ALA A 116 11.88 6.68 4.57
CA ALA A 116 12.63 7.17 3.43
C ALA A 116 13.18 8.58 3.67
N LEU A 117 12.37 9.48 4.23
CA LEU A 117 12.78 10.84 4.57
C LEU A 117 13.91 10.85 5.60
N ARG A 118 13.79 10.05 6.66
CA ARG A 118 14.86 9.90 7.67
C ARG A 118 16.16 9.38 7.07
N ALA A 119 16.09 8.42 6.16
CA ALA A 119 17.28 7.90 5.47
C ALA A 119 17.95 8.97 4.59
N VAL A 120 17.16 9.75 3.82
CA VAL A 120 17.67 10.84 2.97
C VAL A 120 18.25 11.98 3.80
N MET A 121 17.67 12.26 4.97
CA MET A 121 18.11 13.33 5.87
C MET A 121 19.21 12.89 6.85
N GLY A 122 19.69 11.63 6.81
CA GLY A 122 20.74 11.14 7.71
C GLY A 122 20.31 10.90 9.16
N HIS A 123 19.01 10.77 9.43
CA HIS A 123 18.42 10.50 10.75
C HIS A 123 18.09 9.00 10.93
N ALA A 124 18.93 8.10 10.39
CA ALA A 124 18.65 6.67 10.28
C ALA A 124 18.75 5.91 11.62
#